data_AF-A0A7S2C753-F1
#
_entry.id   AF-A0A7S2C753-F1
#
_cell.length_a   1.000
_cell.length_b   1.000
_cell.length_c   1.000
_cell.angle_alpha   90.00
_cell.angle_beta   90.00
_cell.angle_gamma   90.00
#
_symmetry.space_group_name_H-M   'P 1'
#
loop_
_entity.id
_entity.type
_entity.pdbx_description
1 polymer ?
#
loop_
_entity_poly.entity_id
_entity_poly.type
_entity_poly.pdbx_seq_one_letter_code
_entity_poly.pdbx_strand_id
1 'polypeptide(L)'
;HISPPRRLDQSLLVLATAQHAVMDLVNVGEDVEGEKDRCLLQFMELGKSLCLDIRARGHWADYIDPCSGLPMMTPDCHKVYSEVDGMQMLLQYQVMNAGPCKIILHPKWGGAVYPATIFTDAPQKVVLKLMSHL
;
A
#
# COMPACT_ATOMS: atom_id res chain seq x y z
N HIS A 1 -0.33 -15.69 -2.73
CA HIS A 1 0.86 -14.94 -3.14
C HIS A 1 0.46 -14.00 -4.26
N ILE A 2 0.53 -12.70 -3.97
CA ILE A 2 0.31 -11.59 -4.90
C ILE A 2 1.48 -11.38 -5.88
N SER A 3 2.60 -12.04 -5.60
CA SER A 3 3.80 -12.04 -6.41
C SER A 3 3.93 -13.33 -7.23
N PRO A 4 4.70 -13.30 -8.34
CA PRO A 4 5.08 -14.51 -9.05
C PRO A 4 5.86 -15.49 -8.14
N PRO A 5 5.99 -16.77 -8.54
CA PRO A 5 6.88 -17.72 -7.89
C PRO A 5 8.29 -17.15 -7.79
N ARG A 6 8.88 -17.24 -6.59
CA ARG A 6 10.24 -16.75 -6.31
C ARG A 6 11.15 -17.88 -5.89
N ARG A 7 12.46 -17.67 -6.06
CA ARG A 7 13.46 -18.52 -5.44
C ARG A 7 13.49 -18.27 -3.92
N LEU A 8 13.85 -19.30 -3.15
CA LEU A 8 13.85 -19.27 -1.69
C LEU A 8 14.87 -18.27 -1.10
N ASP A 9 15.90 -17.90 -1.88
CA ASP A 9 16.95 -16.94 -1.51
C ASP A 9 16.57 -15.48 -1.80
N GLN A 10 15.44 -15.22 -2.46
CA GLN A 10 14.99 -13.86 -2.78
C GLN A 10 14.07 -13.32 -1.70
N SER A 11 14.54 -12.32 -0.95
CA SER A 11 13.74 -11.57 0.03
C SER A 11 12.66 -10.74 -0.66
N LEU A 12 11.47 -10.70 -0.07
CA LEU A 12 10.40 -9.79 -0.46
C LEU A 12 10.44 -8.55 0.45
N LEU A 13 10.61 -7.38 -0.13
CA LEU A 13 10.44 -6.11 0.57
C LEU A 13 8.99 -5.65 0.45
N VAL A 14 8.45 -5.14 1.56
CA VAL A 14 7.13 -4.54 1.65
C VAL A 14 7.30 -3.07 2.05
N LEU A 15 6.83 -2.17 1.19
CA LEU A 15 6.73 -0.75 1.48
C LEU A 15 5.29 -0.47 1.91
N ALA A 16 5.03 -0.62 3.20
CA ALA A 16 3.77 -0.24 3.80
C ALA A 16 3.74 1.29 3.97
N THR A 17 2.86 1.96 3.25
CA THR A 17 2.70 3.42 3.30
C THR A 17 1.47 3.79 4.11
N ALA A 18 1.60 4.85 4.92
CA ALA A 18 0.50 5.45 5.67
C ALA A 18 0.48 6.93 5.33
N GLN A 19 -0.50 7.35 4.53
CA GLN A 19 -0.67 8.76 4.21
C GLN A 19 -1.49 9.42 5.30
N HIS A 20 -1.01 10.55 5.83
CA HIS A 20 -1.78 11.36 6.76
C HIS A 20 -2.89 12.07 5.99
N ALA A 21 -4.14 11.78 6.35
CA ALA A 21 -5.29 12.45 5.79
C ALA A 21 -5.59 13.74 6.59
N VAL A 22 -6.19 14.72 5.93
CA VAL A 22 -6.67 15.95 6.59
C VAL A 22 -7.89 15.66 7.45
N MET A 23 -8.64 14.62 7.10
CA MET A 23 -9.91 14.23 7.69
C MET A 23 -9.78 12.89 8.40
N ASP A 24 -10.61 12.67 9.42
CA ASP A 24 -10.78 11.33 9.99
C ASP A 24 -11.56 10.45 9.00
N LEU A 25 -10.87 9.49 8.38
CA LEU A 25 -11.40 8.68 7.27
C LEU A 25 -12.37 7.58 7.73
N VAL A 26 -12.55 7.44 9.05
CA VAL A 26 -13.53 6.55 9.67
C VAL A 26 -14.95 7.08 9.49
N ASN A 27 -15.09 8.39 9.36
CA ASN A 27 -16.37 9.04 9.17
C ASN A 27 -16.93 8.81 7.76
N VAL A 28 -18.20 9.16 7.60
CA VAL A 28 -18.90 9.12 6.32
C VAL A 28 -19.28 10.55 5.91
N GLY A 29 -19.22 10.83 4.61
CA GLY A 29 -19.58 12.13 4.05
C GLY A 29 -18.82 12.42 2.76
N GLU A 30 -19.35 13.32 1.96
CA GLU A 30 -18.78 13.67 0.65
C GLU A 30 -17.33 14.18 0.77
N ASP A 31 -17.04 15.01 1.79
CA ASP A 31 -15.68 15.51 2.03
C ASP A 31 -14.69 14.39 2.40
N VAL A 32 -15.17 13.37 3.13
CA VAL A 32 -14.33 12.21 3.52
C VAL A 32 -14.06 11.32 2.31
N GLU A 33 -15.05 11.08 1.47
CA GLU A 33 -14.86 10.33 0.21
C GLU A 33 -13.94 11.09 -0.74
N GLY A 34 -14.07 12.42 -0.85
CA GLY A 34 -13.15 13.25 -1.63
C GLY A 34 -11.71 13.18 -1.12
N GLU A 35 -11.52 13.13 0.20
CA GLU A 35 -10.18 12.95 0.79
C GLU A 35 -9.62 11.54 0.54
N LYS A 36 -10.46 10.50 0.58
CA LYS A 36 -10.07 9.13 0.20
C LYS A 36 -9.64 9.07 -1.26
N ASP A 37 -10.39 9.70 -2.17
CA ASP A 37 -10.05 9.78 -3.59
C ASP A 37 -8.73 10.52 -3.82
N ARG A 38 -8.49 11.62 -3.09
CA ARG A 38 -7.21 12.35 -3.15
C ARG A 38 -6.05 11.45 -2.72
N CYS A 39 -6.17 10.74 -1.59
CA CYS A 39 -5.14 9.83 -1.10
C CYS A 39 -4.91 8.64 -2.04
N LEU A 40 -5.99 8.11 -2.62
CA LEU A 40 -5.94 7.03 -3.61
C LEU A 40 -5.17 7.49 -4.84
N LEU A 41 -5.55 8.60 -5.47
CA LEU A 41 -4.91 9.09 -6.69
C LEU A 41 -3.41 9.37 -6.48
N GLN A 42 -3.04 9.97 -5.34
CA GLN A 42 -1.64 10.19 -4.98
C GLN A 42 -0.86 8.87 -4.84
N PHE A 43 -1.46 7.86 -4.19
CA PHE A 43 -0.84 6.55 -4.08
C PHE A 43 -0.69 5.88 -5.44
N MET A 44 -1.73 5.90 -6.28
CA MET A 44 -1.71 5.24 -7.58
C MET A 44 -0.62 5.83 -8.49
N GLU A 45 -0.40 7.15 -8.45
CA GLU A 45 0.70 7.81 -9.16
C GLU A 45 2.07 7.36 -8.62
N LEU A 46 2.26 7.42 -7.30
CA LEU A 46 3.50 6.97 -6.65
C LEU A 46 3.80 5.50 -6.92
N GLY A 47 2.82 4.62 -6.69
CA GLY A 47 2.93 3.18 -6.86
C GLY A 47 3.30 2.82 -8.29
N LYS A 48 2.60 3.41 -9.27
CA LYS A 48 2.93 3.21 -10.69
C LYS A 48 4.34 3.67 -11.02
N SER A 49 4.70 4.90 -10.64
CA SER A 49 6.02 5.46 -10.98
C SER A 49 7.15 4.64 -10.35
N LEU A 50 7.07 4.35 -9.05
CA LEU A 50 8.09 3.62 -8.33
C LEU A 50 8.21 2.18 -8.84
N CYS A 51 7.10 1.48 -9.09
CA CYS A 51 7.14 0.13 -9.63
C CYS A 51 7.73 0.08 -11.04
N LEU A 52 7.44 1.06 -11.91
CA LEU A 52 8.06 1.16 -13.23
C LEU A 52 9.58 1.37 -13.12
N ASP A 53 10.02 2.24 -12.21
CA ASP A 53 11.44 2.48 -11.97
C ASP A 53 12.17 1.24 -11.44
N ILE A 54 11.55 0.51 -10.52
CA ILE A 54 12.10 -0.74 -9.99
C ILE A 54 12.17 -1.81 -11.10
N ARG A 55 11.10 -1.95 -11.89
CA ARG A 55 11.04 -2.90 -13.02
C ARG A 55 12.07 -2.60 -14.10
N ALA A 56 12.32 -1.32 -14.40
CA ALA A 56 13.36 -0.89 -15.34
C ALA A 56 14.78 -1.31 -14.90
N ARG A 57 14.97 -1.61 -13.61
CA ARG A 57 16.24 -2.07 -13.02
C ARG A 57 16.33 -3.60 -12.90
N GLY A 58 15.39 -4.33 -13.50
CA GLY A 58 15.41 -5.80 -13.56
C GLY A 58 14.81 -6.50 -12.34
N HIS A 59 14.07 -5.78 -11.50
CA HIS A 59 13.42 -6.31 -10.31
C HIS A 59 11.90 -6.40 -10.49
N TRP A 60 11.26 -7.36 -9.85
CA TRP A 60 9.81 -7.37 -9.76
C TRP A 60 9.34 -6.33 -8.75
N ALA A 61 8.29 -5.60 -9.09
CA ALA A 61 7.58 -4.71 -8.19
C ALA A 61 6.10 -4.64 -8.57
N ASP A 62 5.25 -4.48 -7.57
CA ASP A 62 3.82 -4.26 -7.77
C ASP A 62 3.23 -3.44 -6.62
N TYR A 63 2.15 -2.74 -6.88
CA TYR A 63 1.39 -2.00 -5.89
C TYR A 63 -0.05 -2.51 -5.86
N ILE A 64 -0.63 -2.48 -4.67
CA ILE A 64 -2.00 -2.96 -4.47
C ILE A 64 -2.94 -1.79 -4.67
N ASP A 65 -3.97 -1.96 -5.49
CA ASP A 65 -5.11 -1.03 -5.50
C ASP A 65 -5.84 -1.16 -4.15
N PRO A 66 -5.82 -0.13 -3.28
CA PRO A 66 -6.42 -0.22 -1.95
C PRO A 66 -7.92 -0.49 -1.97
N CYS A 67 -8.61 -0.16 -3.08
CA CYS A 67 -10.05 -0.35 -3.22
C CYS A 67 -10.43 -1.81 -3.51
N SER A 68 -9.71 -2.48 -4.41
CA SER A 68 -9.99 -3.88 -4.77
C SER A 68 -9.12 -4.89 -3.99
N GLY A 69 -8.01 -4.43 -3.42
CA GLY A 69 -6.95 -5.26 -2.84
C GLY A 69 -6.19 -6.08 -3.89
N LEU A 70 -6.34 -5.79 -5.19
CA LEU A 70 -5.66 -6.51 -6.26
C LEU A 70 -4.34 -5.84 -6.65
N PRO A 71 -3.33 -6.63 -7.06
CA PRO A 71 -2.11 -6.07 -7.63
C PRO A 71 -2.39 -5.43 -8.99
N MET A 72 -1.76 -4.28 -9.24
CA MET A 72 -2.05 -3.46 -10.43
C MET A 72 -1.21 -3.80 -11.65
N MET A 73 -0.07 -4.46 -11.47
CA MET A 73 0.89 -4.67 -12.55
C MET A 73 1.24 -6.15 -12.81
N THR A 74 0.75 -7.07 -12.00
CA THR A 74 0.92 -8.52 -12.18
C THR A 74 -0.35 -9.05 -12.85
N PRO A 75 -0.25 -9.49 -14.11
CA PRO A 75 -1.42 -9.97 -14.85
C PRO A 75 -2.03 -11.21 -14.18
N ASP A 76 -3.34 -11.37 -14.34
CA ASP A 76 -4.10 -12.57 -13.95
C ASP A 76 -3.97 -12.98 -12.47
N CYS A 77 -3.59 -12.05 -11.60
CA CYS A 77 -3.54 -12.28 -10.16
C CYS A 77 -4.87 -11.88 -9.50
N HIS A 78 -5.62 -12.88 -9.05
CA HIS A 78 -6.91 -12.69 -8.37
C HIS A 78 -6.81 -12.81 -6.84
N LYS A 79 -5.59 -12.77 -6.28
CA LYS A 79 -5.39 -12.86 -4.83
C LYS A 79 -5.45 -11.48 -4.22
N VAL A 80 -6.43 -11.29 -3.34
CA VAL A 80 -6.65 -10.04 -2.62
C VAL A 80 -5.64 -9.90 -1.49
N TYR A 81 -5.07 -8.71 -1.36
CA TYR A 81 -4.33 -8.25 -0.20
C TYR A 81 -5.16 -7.21 0.55
N SER A 82 -5.36 -7.45 1.85
CA SER A 82 -6.05 -6.53 2.74
C SER A 82 -5.02 -5.57 3.34
N GLU A 83 -5.14 -4.28 3.03
CA GLU A 83 -4.29 -3.24 3.61
C GLU A 83 -4.40 -3.21 5.14
N VAL A 84 -5.59 -3.48 5.67
CA VAL A 84 -5.84 -3.53 7.13
C VAL A 84 -5.06 -4.67 7.78
N ASP A 85 -5.19 -5.89 7.24
CA ASP A 85 -4.48 -7.05 7.78
C ASP A 85 -2.97 -6.89 7.58
N GLY A 86 -2.57 -6.31 6.45
CA GLY A 86 -1.20 -5.96 6.12
C GLY A 86 -0.54 -5.07 7.17
N MET A 87 -1.14 -3.91 7.43
CA MET A 87 -0.65 -2.94 8.42
C MET A 87 -0.67 -3.52 9.84
N GLN A 88 -1.69 -4.31 10.18
CA GLN A 88 -1.76 -4.98 11.48
C GLN A 88 -0.62 -5.99 11.66
N MET A 89 -0.33 -6.81 10.66
CA MET A 89 0.69 -7.86 10.76
C MET A 89 2.12 -7.30 10.66
N LEU A 90 2.34 -6.31 9.79
CA LEU A 90 3.68 -5.80 9.50
C LEU A 90 4.11 -4.69 10.46
N LEU A 91 3.19 -3.80 10.82
CA LEU A 91 3.48 -2.60 11.62
C LEU A 91 2.78 -2.59 12.98
N GLN A 92 1.98 -3.62 13.30
CA GLN A 92 1.25 -3.74 14.57
C GLN A 92 0.29 -2.58 14.83
N TYR A 93 -0.26 -1.98 13.77
CA TYR A 93 -1.27 -0.93 13.92
C TYR A 93 -2.53 -1.51 14.57
N GLN A 94 -3.15 -0.69 15.42
CA GLN A 94 -4.42 -1.06 16.03
C GLN A 94 -5.50 -1.09 14.95
N VAL A 95 -6.47 -1.98 15.12
CA VAL A 95 -7.62 -2.11 14.23
C VAL A 95 -8.88 -1.89 15.05
N MET A 96 -9.82 -1.13 14.52
CA MET A 96 -11.15 -0.99 15.11
C MET A 96 -12.23 -1.36 14.08
N ASN A 97 -13.43 -1.66 14.58
CA ASN A 97 -14.59 -1.91 13.73
C ASN A 97 -15.36 -0.60 13.55
N ALA A 98 -15.61 -0.22 12.30
CA ALA A 98 -16.50 0.85 11.89
C ALA A 98 -17.69 0.22 11.14
N GLY A 99 -18.71 -0.19 11.90
CA GLY A 99 -19.80 -1.01 11.37
C GLY A 99 -19.29 -2.36 10.86
N PRO A 100 -19.56 -2.75 9.59
CA PRO A 100 -19.06 -4.00 9.02
C PRO A 100 -17.58 -3.93 8.60
N CYS A 101 -17.00 -2.73 8.52
CA CYS A 101 -15.65 -2.53 8.04
C CYS A 101 -14.64 -2.58 9.19
N LYS A 102 -13.48 -3.21 8.94
CA LYS A 102 -12.30 -3.05 9.79
C LYS A 102 -11.46 -1.91 9.24
N ILE A 103 -10.91 -1.11 10.13
CA ILE A 103 -10.08 0.05 9.79
C ILE A 103 -8.85 0.09 10.70
N ILE A 104 -7.74 0.59 10.16
CA ILE A 104 -6.52 0.78 10.94
C ILE A 104 -6.57 2.10 11.70
N LEU A 105 -5.85 2.17 12.82
CA LEU A 105 -5.57 3.38 13.57
C LEU A 105 -4.07 3.61 13.59
N HIS A 106 -3.65 4.73 12.99
CA HIS A 106 -2.25 5.14 13.05
C HIS A 106 -1.92 5.62 14.47
N PRO A 107 -0.76 5.23 15.05
CA PRO A 107 -0.40 5.59 16.44
C PRO A 107 -0.39 7.09 16.73
N LYS A 108 -0.19 7.93 15.70
CA LYS A 108 -0.18 9.39 15.82
C LYS A 108 -1.43 10.08 15.26
N TRP A 109 -2.07 9.50 14.25
CA TRP A 109 -3.13 10.16 13.47
C TRP A 109 -4.51 9.56 13.71
N GLY A 110 -4.61 8.50 14.50
CA GLY A 110 -5.86 7.78 14.70
C GLY A 110 -6.43 7.32 13.36
N GLY A 111 -7.70 7.63 13.11
CA GLY A 111 -8.42 7.32 11.87
C GLY A 111 -8.10 8.23 10.67
N ALA A 112 -7.32 9.29 10.86
CA ALA A 112 -6.86 10.16 9.78
C ALA A 112 -5.66 9.57 9.02
N VAL A 113 -5.83 8.35 8.51
CA VAL A 113 -4.78 7.60 7.81
C VAL A 113 -5.33 6.82 6.62
N TYR A 114 -4.62 6.88 5.50
CA TYR A 114 -4.90 6.08 4.32
C TYR A 114 -3.77 5.06 4.10
N PRO A 115 -4.00 3.75 4.36
CA PRO A 115 -3.01 2.71 4.16
C PRO A 115 -2.92 2.28 2.69
N ALA A 116 -1.70 2.02 2.21
CA ALA A 116 -1.50 1.43 0.89
C ALA A 116 -0.12 0.76 0.81
N THR A 117 0.01 -0.32 0.05
CA THR A 117 1.23 -1.15 0.07
C THR A 117 1.82 -1.41 -1.32
N ILE A 118 3.15 -1.33 -1.39
CA ILE A 118 3.97 -1.73 -2.54
C ILE A 118 4.84 -2.92 -2.15
N PHE A 119 4.99 -3.88 -3.06
CA PHE A 119 5.81 -5.07 -2.91
C PHE A 119 6.90 -5.10 -3.95
N THR A 120 8.10 -5.59 -3.58
CA THR A 120 9.20 -5.75 -4.54
C THR A 120 10.21 -6.80 -4.09
N ASP A 121 10.89 -7.45 -5.03
CA ASP A 121 12.08 -8.27 -4.77
C ASP A 121 13.40 -7.49 -4.88
N ALA A 122 13.32 -6.18 -5.13
CA ALA A 122 14.48 -5.31 -5.21
C ALA A 122 15.19 -5.26 -3.85
N PRO A 123 16.53 -5.29 -3.83
CA PRO A 123 17.29 -5.02 -2.62
C PRO A 123 16.93 -3.66 -2.04
N GLN A 124 16.85 -3.56 -0.71
CA GLN A 124 16.49 -2.32 0.00
C GLN A 124 17.28 -1.10 -0.48
N LYS A 125 18.59 -1.26 -0.77
CA LYS A 125 19.45 -0.19 -1.29
C LYS A 125 18.97 0.41 -2.61
N VAL A 126 18.36 -0.40 -3.49
CA VAL A 126 17.82 0.07 -4.78
C VAL A 126 16.60 0.94 -4.52
N VAL A 127 15.69 0.48 -3.65
CA VAL A 127 14.47 1.19 -3.29
C VAL A 127 14.78 2.51 -2.60
N LEU A 128 15.67 2.52 -1.60
CA LEU A 128 16.06 3.74 -0.89
C LEU A 128 16.66 4.81 -1.82
N LYS A 129 17.43 4.38 -2.84
CA LYS A 129 18.00 5.28 -3.85
C LYS A 129 16.92 5.89 -4.76
N LEU A 130 15.85 5.16 -5.05
CA LEU A 130 14.73 5.71 -5.83
C LEU A 130 13.92 6.70 -5.01
N MET A 131 13.71 6.38 -3.73
CA MET A 131 12.93 7.23 -2.83
C MET A 131 13.62 8.56 -2.49
N SER A 132 14.94 8.68 -2.62
CA SER A 132 15.64 9.96 -2.41
C SER A 132 15.36 11.03 -3.48
N HIS A 133 14.61 10.67 -4.52
CA HIS A 133 14.25 11.56 -5.63
C HIS A 133 12.74 11.87 -5.67
N LEU A 134 11.97 11.36 -4.70
CA LEU A 134 10.55 11.66 -4.47
C LEU A 134 10.43 12.81 -3.48
#